data_AF-A0A7Z2Q192-F1
#
_entry.id   AF-A0A7Z2Q192-F1
#
_cell.length_a   1.000
_cell.length_b   1.000
_cell.length_c   1.000
_cell.angle_alpha   90.00
_cell.angle_beta   90.00
_cell.angle_gamma   90.00
#
_symmetry.space_group_name_H-M   'P 1'
#
loop_
_entity.id
_entity.type
_entity.pdbx_description
1 polymer ?
#
loop_
_entity_poly.entity_id
_entity_poly.type
_entity_poly.pdbx_seq_one_letter_code
_entity_poly.pdbx_strand_id
1 'polypeptide(L)'
;MRRVKAGDVVFHLTDNEAITGVSTAAGSVDDKFVGLAGTDWEGPGYRVQLTGYATLDPTLPREAFLEKEPFATELRELALSGAKGLFYNAHRGLNQGAYLTEATPTLLSVISRAYHAHAGKPLPFSEEVAAPITSTQKFTIDDALEGLFLERQEIEQILLLWNTKKNIILQGPPGVGKSFAARRLAYALLGAEDRERLGFAQFHQSYSYEDFVEGYRPTEMGFELRAGKFVEFCRRAESDLERPYVFIIDEINRGNLSKIFGELMLLIENDKRNPAWAIALASGAVPFHVPANVYVMGLMNTADRSLAVVDYALRRRFVFVDLKPKLSSSAFRLWLGKRGVQGPLLGTLINRIDALNKEITADTSNLGPGFAIGHSFFCAGPTDEEDAWGWYSRVIRTEIAPLLREYWFDAPDKAKGWEDQLLAPI
;
A
#
# COMPACT_ATOMS: atom_id res chain seq x y z
N MET A 1 19.53 11.44 20.56
CA MET A 1 19.68 12.06 19.23
C MET A 1 20.18 10.96 18.30
N ARG A 2 19.43 10.64 17.23
CA ARG A 2 19.93 9.76 16.17
C ARG A 2 21.14 10.41 15.51
N ARG A 3 22.20 9.65 15.22
CA ARG A 3 23.34 10.15 14.44
C ARG A 3 22.92 10.37 12.99
N VAL A 4 23.33 11.51 12.41
CA VAL A 4 23.08 11.83 11.00
C VAL A 4 23.66 10.73 10.10
N LYS A 5 22.87 10.31 9.13
CA LYS A 5 23.23 9.33 8.09
C LYS A 5 23.21 10.01 6.72
N ALA A 6 23.97 9.44 5.78
CA ALA A 6 23.89 9.85 4.39
C ALA A 6 22.43 9.75 3.89
N GLY A 7 21.97 10.80 3.20
CA GLY A 7 20.59 10.92 2.71
C GLY A 7 19.63 11.63 3.67
N ASP A 8 19.98 11.88 4.94
CA ASP A 8 19.08 12.61 5.84
C ASP A 8 18.81 14.04 5.31
N VAL A 9 17.55 14.48 5.33
CA VAL A 9 17.13 15.84 4.93
C VAL A 9 17.48 16.84 6.03
N VAL A 10 18.07 17.96 5.65
CA VAL A 10 18.45 19.06 6.54
C VAL A 10 17.74 20.33 6.14
N PHE A 11 16.86 20.83 7.01
CA PHE A 11 16.23 22.13 6.88
C PHE A 11 17.14 23.23 7.42
N HIS A 12 17.34 24.29 6.63
CA HIS A 12 18.12 25.46 7.02
C HIS A 12 17.19 26.52 7.60
N LEU A 13 17.06 26.55 8.93
CA LEU A 13 16.38 27.63 9.65
C LEU A 13 17.37 28.79 9.85
N THR A 14 17.19 29.88 9.10
CA THR A 14 18.08 31.04 9.15
C THR A 14 17.52 32.10 10.10
N ASP A 15 18.40 32.66 10.94
CA ASP A 15 18.13 33.74 11.89
C ASP A 15 16.93 33.52 12.83
N ASN A 16 16.48 32.27 12.98
CA ASN A 16 15.26 31.88 13.69
C ASN A 16 13.96 32.47 13.10
N GLU A 17 14.01 32.94 11.86
CA GLU A 17 12.89 33.62 11.20
C GLU A 17 12.21 32.75 10.14
N ALA A 18 12.98 32.03 9.32
CA ALA A 18 12.43 31.27 8.20
C ALA A 18 13.28 30.05 7.85
N ILE A 19 12.63 29.01 7.34
CA ILE A 19 13.34 27.95 6.62
C ILE A 19 13.65 28.52 5.24
N THR A 20 14.94 28.67 4.93
CA THR A 20 15.41 29.35 3.72
C THR A 20 15.90 28.37 2.65
N GLY A 21 16.20 27.13 3.05
CA GLY A 21 16.69 26.13 2.13
C GLY A 21 16.65 24.74 2.73
N VAL A 22 16.93 23.76 1.87
CA VAL A 22 16.99 22.34 2.21
C VAL A 22 18.29 21.76 1.64
N SER A 23 18.87 20.78 2.31
CA SER A 23 20.00 20.00 1.82
C SER A 23 19.86 18.55 2.22
N THR A 24 20.74 17.70 1.70
CA THR A 24 20.88 16.32 2.15
C THR A 24 22.26 16.10 2.78
N ALA A 25 22.33 15.25 3.79
CA ALA A 25 23.61 14.83 4.36
C ALA A 25 24.37 13.94 3.37
N ALA A 26 25.58 14.33 2.98
CA ALA A 26 26.43 13.57 2.07
C ALA A 26 27.08 12.34 2.75
N GLY A 27 27.11 12.31 4.09
CA GLY A 27 27.78 11.27 4.86
C GLY A 27 27.35 11.26 6.32
N SER A 28 27.90 10.33 7.09
CA SER A 28 27.77 10.32 8.55
C SER A 28 28.62 11.41 9.19
N VAL A 29 28.34 11.71 10.46
CA VAL A 29 29.11 12.64 11.29
C VAL A 29 30.61 12.26 11.29
N ASP A 30 31.45 13.24 10.95
CA ASP A 30 32.90 13.17 11.05
C ASP A 30 33.34 13.75 12.40
N ASP A 31 33.46 12.86 13.40
CA ASP A 31 33.86 13.19 14.79
C ASP A 31 35.36 13.54 14.92
N LYS A 32 36.14 13.46 13.83
CA LYS A 32 37.59 13.77 13.80
C LYS A 32 37.88 15.19 13.32
N PHE A 33 36.84 15.97 13.02
CA PHE A 33 36.98 17.31 12.50
C PHE A 33 37.56 18.26 13.57
N VAL A 34 38.58 19.02 13.18
CA VAL A 34 39.08 20.15 13.95
C VAL A 34 38.65 21.39 13.20
N GLY A 35 37.98 22.31 13.90
CA GLY A 35 37.45 23.52 13.29
C GLY A 35 38.52 24.48 12.79
N LEU A 36 38.08 25.50 12.08
CA LEU A 36 38.95 26.32 11.23
C LEU A 36 39.88 27.19 12.08
N ALA A 37 41.20 27.01 11.88
CA ALA A 37 42.23 27.79 12.57
C ALA A 37 42.06 29.30 12.32
N GLY A 38 42.16 30.10 13.37
CA GLY A 38 42.00 31.55 13.32
C GLY A 38 40.55 32.03 13.26
N THR A 39 39.57 31.17 13.59
CA THR A 39 38.15 31.54 13.70
C THR A 39 37.61 31.18 15.08
N ASP A 40 36.42 31.70 15.44
CA ASP A 40 35.71 31.31 16.67
C ASP A 40 35.34 29.81 16.71
N TRP A 41 35.53 29.10 15.59
CA TRP A 41 35.30 27.67 15.46
C TRP A 41 36.58 26.84 15.66
N GLU A 42 37.72 27.45 16.03
CA GLU A 42 38.97 26.73 16.26
C GLU A 42 38.88 25.82 17.50
N GLY A 43 39.01 24.51 17.29
CA GLY A 43 38.93 23.50 18.36
C GLY A 43 38.33 22.16 17.91
N PRO A 44 38.21 21.18 18.82
CA PRO A 44 37.56 19.90 18.54
C PRO A 44 36.09 20.12 18.16
N GLY A 45 35.66 19.54 17.04
CA GLY A 45 34.29 19.63 16.57
C GLY A 45 33.86 18.37 15.85
N TYR A 46 32.66 18.43 15.28
CA TYR A 46 32.20 17.44 14.33
C TYR A 46 31.76 18.16 13.06
N ARG A 47 31.84 17.45 11.94
CA ARG A 47 31.37 17.97 10.65
C ARG A 47 30.37 17.00 10.04
N VAL A 48 29.28 17.55 9.54
CA VAL A 48 28.38 16.85 8.63
C VAL A 48 28.49 17.54 7.29
N GLN A 49 28.99 16.84 6.28
CA GLN A 49 29.04 17.38 4.93
C GLN A 49 27.63 17.35 4.33
N LEU A 50 27.16 18.48 3.83
CA LEU A 50 25.88 18.60 3.13
C LEU A 50 26.11 18.67 1.63
N THR A 51 25.14 18.18 0.86
CA THR A 51 25.10 18.26 -0.60
C THR A 51 23.71 18.61 -1.08
N GLY A 52 23.59 19.03 -2.34
CA GLY A 52 22.31 19.38 -2.95
C GLY A 52 21.59 20.47 -2.17
N TYR A 53 22.21 21.64 -1.96
CA TYR A 53 21.49 22.76 -1.36
C TYR A 53 20.50 23.33 -2.38
N ALA A 54 19.23 23.44 -2.00
CA ALA A 54 18.22 24.17 -2.75
C ALA A 54 17.59 25.26 -1.87
N THR A 55 17.48 26.46 -2.43
CA THR A 55 16.79 27.59 -1.80
C THR A 55 15.28 27.40 -1.88
N LEU A 56 14.59 27.71 -0.78
CA LEU A 56 13.14 27.86 -0.77
C LEU A 56 12.75 29.24 -1.30
N ASP A 57 11.85 29.28 -2.27
CA ASP A 57 11.39 30.51 -2.91
C ASP A 57 9.86 30.46 -3.09
N PRO A 58 9.05 31.18 -2.30
CA PRO A 58 9.46 32.00 -1.17
C PRO A 58 10.04 31.15 -0.03
N THR A 59 10.82 31.74 0.86
CA THR A 59 11.24 31.09 2.11
C THR A 59 10.01 30.74 2.95
N LEU A 60 10.07 29.70 3.79
CA LEU A 60 8.97 29.37 4.70
C LEU A 60 9.11 30.13 6.03
N PRO A 61 8.35 31.22 6.26
CA PRO A 61 8.47 31.97 7.50
C PRO A 61 7.95 31.15 8.67
N ARG A 62 8.54 31.36 9.85
CA ARG A 62 8.19 30.66 11.08
C ARG A 62 6.70 30.71 11.40
N GLU A 63 6.09 31.88 11.24
CA GLU A 63 4.66 32.11 11.47
C GLU A 63 3.78 31.19 10.60
N ALA A 64 4.22 30.87 9.38
CA ALA A 64 3.44 30.05 8.45
C ALA A 64 3.29 28.59 8.88
N PHE A 65 4.14 28.08 9.78
CA PHE A 65 4.01 26.70 10.29
C PHE A 65 3.86 26.61 11.81
N LEU A 66 4.43 27.52 12.62
CA LEU A 66 4.26 27.50 14.08
C LEU A 66 3.00 28.21 14.56
N GLU A 67 2.48 29.19 13.80
CA GLU A 67 1.37 30.05 14.27
C GLU A 67 0.11 29.92 13.44
N LYS A 68 0.24 29.50 12.17
CA LYS A 68 -0.89 29.28 11.26
C LYS A 68 -1.55 27.91 11.48
N GLU A 69 -2.87 27.90 11.59
CA GLU A 69 -3.66 26.66 11.63
C GLU A 69 -3.77 25.99 10.25
N PRO A 70 -3.82 24.64 10.15
CA PRO A 70 -3.87 23.68 11.27
C PRO A 70 -2.49 23.32 11.86
N PHE A 71 -1.40 23.81 11.26
CA PHE A 71 -0.03 23.39 11.58
C PHE A 71 0.37 23.71 13.02
N ALA A 72 -0.05 24.87 13.53
CA ALA A 72 0.21 25.27 14.91
C ALA A 72 -0.32 24.27 15.93
N THR A 73 -1.55 23.78 15.75
CA THR A 73 -2.15 22.74 16.59
C THR A 73 -1.39 21.43 16.48
N GLU A 74 -1.11 20.96 15.26
CA GLU A 74 -0.40 19.71 15.03
C GLU A 74 1.01 19.70 15.64
N LEU A 75 1.75 20.81 15.52
CA LEU A 75 3.09 20.93 16.11
C LEU A 75 3.04 20.98 17.63
N ARG A 76 2.06 21.69 18.20
CA ARG A 76 1.85 21.72 19.66
C ARG A 76 1.57 20.33 20.20
N GLU A 77 0.68 19.60 19.55
CA GLU A 77 0.34 18.23 19.91
C GLU A 77 1.56 17.30 19.78
N LEU A 78 2.32 17.42 18.69
CA LEU A 78 3.58 16.68 18.52
C LEU A 78 4.58 16.95 19.66
N ALA A 79 4.69 18.18 20.14
CA ALA A 79 5.53 18.50 21.30
C ALA A 79 5.01 17.90 22.61
N LEU A 80 3.70 17.74 22.76
CA LEU A 80 3.07 17.10 23.94
C LEU A 80 3.10 15.57 23.88
N SER A 81 3.25 14.97 22.69
CA SER A 81 3.34 13.52 22.48
C SER A 81 4.55 12.84 23.15
N GLY A 82 5.52 13.62 23.63
CA GLY A 82 6.80 13.12 24.15
C GLY A 82 7.86 12.91 23.06
N ALA A 83 7.63 13.37 21.83
CA ALA A 83 8.64 13.39 20.77
C ALA A 83 9.90 14.13 21.25
N LYS A 84 11.05 13.43 21.21
CA LYS A 84 12.33 13.95 21.70
C LYS A 84 13.08 14.64 20.57
N GLY A 85 13.84 15.69 20.93
CA GLY A 85 14.64 16.42 19.96
C GLY A 85 13.75 17.07 18.91
N LEU A 86 12.83 17.91 19.34
CA LEU A 86 12.18 18.90 18.48
C LEU A 86 12.95 20.22 18.62
N PHE A 87 13.02 21.01 17.56
CA PHE A 87 13.70 22.31 17.60
C PHE A 87 12.83 23.39 18.28
N TYR A 88 11.61 23.03 18.66
CA TYR A 88 10.64 23.88 19.34
C TYR A 88 10.01 23.15 20.55
N ASN A 89 9.38 23.89 21.45
CA ASN A 89 8.68 23.38 22.64
C ASN A 89 7.15 23.49 22.52
N ALA A 90 6.40 22.95 23.48
CA ALA A 90 4.93 22.98 23.48
C ALA A 90 4.33 24.40 23.54
N HIS A 91 5.11 25.40 23.95
CA HIS A 91 4.74 26.82 23.88
C HIS A 91 5.12 27.47 22.54
N ARG A 92 5.60 26.68 21.57
CA ARG A 92 6.05 27.09 20.23
C ARG A 92 7.29 27.98 20.24
N GLY A 93 8.00 28.05 21.37
CA GLY A 93 9.31 28.67 21.46
C GLY A 93 10.39 27.71 20.94
N LEU A 94 11.46 28.24 20.37
CA LEU A 94 12.60 27.44 19.92
C LEU A 94 13.41 26.93 21.11
N ASN A 95 13.88 25.69 21.03
CA ASN A 95 14.81 25.13 22.01
C ASN A 95 16.22 25.65 21.73
N GLN A 96 16.90 26.21 22.73
CA GLN A 96 18.30 26.64 22.58
C GLN A 96 19.26 25.44 22.63
N GLY A 97 20.31 25.46 21.79
CA GLY A 97 21.45 24.53 21.88
C GLY A 97 21.39 23.25 21.03
N ALA A 98 20.41 23.09 20.14
CA ALA A 98 20.35 21.96 19.21
C ALA A 98 20.65 22.41 17.78
N TYR A 99 21.85 22.10 17.27
CA TYR A 99 22.29 22.50 15.92
C TYR A 99 21.77 21.57 14.81
N LEU A 100 21.49 20.30 15.13
CA LEU A 100 20.93 19.31 14.21
C LEU A 100 19.88 18.50 14.96
N THR A 101 18.64 18.59 14.48
CA THR A 101 17.47 18.01 15.14
C THR A 101 16.81 17.02 14.19
N GLU A 102 16.39 15.85 14.68
CA GLU A 102 15.75 14.84 13.82
C GLU A 102 14.39 15.35 13.34
N ALA A 103 14.22 15.45 12.03
CA ALA A 103 12.92 15.70 11.43
C ALA A 103 12.13 14.39 11.42
N THR A 104 11.28 14.21 12.42
CA THR A 104 10.35 13.06 12.43
C THR A 104 9.47 13.09 11.17
N PRO A 105 8.98 11.94 10.67
CA PRO A 105 8.08 11.92 9.52
C PRO A 105 6.85 12.83 9.69
N THR A 106 6.34 12.94 10.92
CA THR A 106 5.25 13.85 11.27
C THR A 106 5.67 15.32 11.12
N LEU A 107 6.83 15.70 11.67
CA LEU A 107 7.35 17.07 11.55
C LEU A 107 7.62 17.43 10.08
N LEU A 108 8.20 16.51 9.31
CA LEU A 108 8.43 16.69 7.88
C LEU A 108 7.11 16.87 7.11
N SER A 109 6.09 16.06 7.40
CA SER A 109 4.74 16.23 6.81
C SER A 109 4.18 17.62 7.10
N VAL A 110 4.26 18.08 8.36
CA VAL A 110 3.72 19.39 8.75
C VAL A 110 4.46 20.52 8.02
N ILE A 111 5.79 20.47 7.96
CA ILE A 111 6.60 21.49 7.26
C ILE A 111 6.32 21.45 5.75
N SER A 112 6.18 20.27 5.15
CA SER A 112 5.84 20.11 3.73
C SER A 112 4.48 20.72 3.39
N ARG A 113 3.45 20.41 4.19
CA ARG A 113 2.11 20.97 4.02
C ARG A 113 2.08 22.48 4.27
N ALA A 114 2.81 22.97 5.27
CA ALA A 114 2.91 24.39 5.54
C ALA A 114 3.60 25.14 4.39
N TYR A 115 4.66 24.55 3.82
CA TYR A 115 5.32 25.10 2.64
C TYR A 115 4.40 25.13 1.43
N HIS A 116 3.71 24.02 1.13
CA HIS A 116 2.77 23.98 0.02
C HIS A 116 1.65 25.02 0.20
N ALA A 117 1.11 25.17 1.42
CA ALA A 117 0.09 26.18 1.73
C ALA A 117 0.61 27.62 1.68
N HIS A 118 1.93 27.84 1.81
CA HIS A 118 2.56 29.16 1.77
C HIS A 118 3.04 29.55 0.36
N ALA A 119 3.74 28.62 -0.30
CA ALA A 119 4.45 28.81 -1.56
C ALA A 119 3.68 28.31 -2.79
N GLY A 120 2.62 27.52 -2.60
CA GLY A 120 1.85 26.92 -3.70
C GLY A 120 2.60 25.82 -4.47
N LYS A 121 3.69 25.29 -3.91
CA LYS A 121 4.53 24.24 -4.50
C LYS A 121 5.15 23.35 -3.42
N PRO A 122 5.54 22.10 -3.73
CA PRO A 122 6.15 21.20 -2.76
C PRO A 122 7.54 21.65 -2.31
N LEU A 123 8.01 21.14 -1.17
CA LEU A 123 9.38 21.35 -0.72
C LEU A 123 10.37 20.69 -1.71
N PRO A 124 11.51 21.33 -2.01
CA PRO A 124 12.59 20.69 -2.73
C PRO A 124 13.07 19.46 -1.95
N PHE A 125 13.43 18.39 -2.66
CA PHE A 125 13.87 17.08 -2.13
C PHE A 125 12.79 16.20 -1.48
N SER A 126 11.49 16.54 -1.54
CA SER A 126 10.42 15.56 -1.24
C SER A 126 10.42 14.39 -2.22
N GLU A 127 10.98 14.57 -3.42
CA GLU A 127 11.11 13.55 -4.46
C GLU A 127 12.44 12.76 -4.42
N GLU A 128 13.53 13.31 -3.86
CA GLU A 128 14.88 12.76 -4.05
C GLU A 128 15.45 12.00 -2.84
N VAL A 129 14.87 12.12 -1.64
CA VAL A 129 15.36 11.40 -0.45
C VAL A 129 14.76 9.98 -0.31
N ALA A 130 13.94 9.56 -1.26
CA ALA A 130 13.46 8.19 -1.42
C ALA A 130 13.96 7.52 -2.71
N ALA A 131 15.16 7.85 -3.18
CA ALA A 131 15.77 7.11 -4.29
C ALA A 131 17.08 6.41 -3.88
N PRO A 132 17.04 5.15 -3.38
CA PRO A 132 17.84 4.18 -4.10
C PRO A 132 17.34 4.22 -5.55
N ILE A 133 18.23 4.45 -6.50
CA ILE A 133 17.94 4.42 -7.93
C ILE A 133 17.10 3.16 -8.21
N THR A 134 15.79 3.37 -8.35
CA THR A 134 14.91 2.43 -9.01
C THR A 134 14.38 3.24 -10.15
N SER A 135 14.80 2.90 -11.36
CA SER A 135 14.20 3.43 -12.57
C SER A 135 12.68 3.26 -12.43
N THR A 136 11.94 4.35 -12.18
CA THR A 136 10.47 4.31 -12.19
C THR A 136 10.06 4.11 -13.63
N GLN A 137 9.96 2.84 -14.04
CA GLN A 137 9.47 2.48 -15.35
C GLN A 137 8.02 2.97 -15.43
N LYS A 138 7.75 3.84 -16.41
CA LYS A 138 6.39 4.30 -16.70
C LYS A 138 5.51 3.05 -16.89
N PHE A 139 4.36 3.05 -16.24
CA PHE A 139 3.43 1.93 -16.27
C PHE A 139 2.06 2.42 -16.73
N THR A 140 1.56 1.83 -17.79
CA THR A 140 0.33 2.24 -18.49
C THR A 140 -0.76 1.19 -18.35
N ILE A 141 -1.96 1.52 -18.85
CA ILE A 141 -3.06 0.54 -18.94
C ILE A 141 -2.68 -0.62 -19.89
N ASP A 142 -1.90 -0.36 -20.94
CA ASP A 142 -1.41 -1.41 -21.84
C ASP A 142 -0.47 -2.38 -21.12
N ASP A 143 0.41 -1.86 -20.27
CA ASP A 143 1.26 -2.70 -19.43
C ASP A 143 0.43 -3.47 -18.40
N ALA A 144 -0.64 -2.87 -17.87
CA ALA A 144 -1.57 -3.55 -16.96
C ALA A 144 -2.26 -4.73 -17.65
N LEU A 145 -2.68 -4.57 -18.90
CA LEU A 145 -3.37 -5.61 -19.68
C LEU A 145 -2.48 -6.84 -19.93
N GLU A 146 -1.16 -6.68 -19.93
CA GLU A 146 -0.27 -7.81 -20.16
C GLU A 146 -0.37 -8.85 -19.03
N GLY A 147 -0.83 -10.06 -19.35
CA GLY A 147 -1.02 -11.13 -18.38
C GLY A 147 -2.24 -10.98 -17.48
N LEU A 148 -2.98 -9.86 -17.56
CA LEU A 148 -4.36 -9.81 -17.07
C LEU A 148 -5.29 -10.37 -18.14
N PHE A 149 -6.19 -11.26 -17.74
CA PHE A 149 -7.26 -11.76 -18.61
C PHE A 149 -8.53 -10.89 -18.53
N LEU A 150 -8.34 -9.63 -18.16
CA LEU A 150 -9.38 -8.61 -18.14
C LEU A 150 -9.34 -7.83 -19.46
N GLU A 151 -10.50 -7.36 -19.91
CA GLU A 151 -10.59 -6.46 -21.04
C GLU A 151 -10.23 -5.03 -20.64
N ARG A 152 -9.78 -4.23 -21.61
CA ARG A 152 -9.44 -2.81 -21.40
C ARG A 152 -10.58 -2.05 -20.72
N GLN A 153 -11.81 -2.26 -21.17
CA GLN A 153 -13.00 -1.60 -20.61
C GLN A 153 -13.20 -1.95 -19.12
N GLU A 154 -12.93 -3.20 -18.73
CA GLU A 154 -13.02 -3.62 -17.32
C GLU A 154 -11.97 -2.90 -16.46
N ILE A 155 -10.72 -2.81 -16.94
CA ILE A 155 -9.65 -2.09 -16.23
C ILE A 155 -9.97 -0.60 -16.10
N GLU A 156 -10.38 0.05 -17.20
CA GLU A 156 -10.74 1.47 -17.22
C GLU A 156 -11.90 1.76 -16.26
N GLN A 157 -12.91 0.88 -16.23
CA GLN A 157 -14.03 0.98 -15.29
C GLN A 157 -13.56 0.83 -13.83
N ILE A 158 -12.68 -0.14 -13.54
CA ILE A 158 -12.14 -0.32 -12.19
C ILE A 158 -11.34 0.91 -11.75
N LEU A 159 -10.47 1.44 -12.62
CA LEU A 159 -9.67 2.63 -12.32
C LEU A 159 -10.56 3.87 -12.12
N LEU A 160 -11.63 4.03 -12.91
CA LEU A 160 -12.61 5.12 -12.74
C LEU A 160 -13.32 5.03 -11.38
N LEU A 161 -13.83 3.84 -11.04
CA LEU A 161 -14.51 3.60 -9.77
C LEU A 161 -13.55 3.83 -8.59
N TRP A 162 -12.32 3.34 -8.70
CA TRP A 162 -11.30 3.51 -7.67
C TRP A 162 -10.90 4.97 -7.51
N ASN A 163 -10.75 5.70 -8.62
CA ASN A 163 -10.44 7.13 -8.57
C ASN A 163 -11.54 7.92 -7.85
N THR A 164 -12.79 7.57 -8.09
CA THR A 164 -13.97 8.25 -7.52
C THR A 164 -14.15 7.94 -6.04
N LYS A 165 -14.05 6.67 -5.66
CA LYS A 165 -14.34 6.21 -4.29
C LYS A 165 -13.12 6.13 -3.38
N LYS A 166 -11.91 6.18 -3.94
CA LYS A 166 -10.61 6.01 -3.27
C LYS A 166 -10.40 4.65 -2.59
N ASN A 167 -11.45 3.86 -2.39
CA ASN A 167 -11.36 2.49 -1.86
C ASN A 167 -12.10 1.50 -2.75
N ILE A 168 -11.45 0.39 -3.05
CA ILE A 168 -12.07 -0.75 -3.73
C ILE A 168 -11.76 -2.06 -2.99
N ILE A 169 -12.61 -3.06 -3.18
CA ILE A 169 -12.35 -4.45 -2.82
C ILE A 169 -12.40 -5.27 -4.11
N LEU A 170 -11.29 -5.93 -4.44
CA LEU A 170 -11.26 -6.97 -5.46
C LEU A 170 -11.66 -8.29 -4.79
N GLN A 171 -12.84 -8.78 -5.13
CA GLN A 171 -13.34 -10.04 -4.59
C GLN A 171 -13.52 -11.07 -5.69
N GLY A 172 -13.37 -12.33 -5.35
CA GLY A 172 -13.63 -13.43 -6.27
C GLY A 172 -13.09 -14.76 -5.79
N PRO A 173 -13.34 -15.83 -6.54
CA PRO A 173 -12.89 -17.16 -6.19
C PRO A 173 -11.37 -17.28 -6.05
N PRO A 174 -10.86 -18.33 -5.40
CA PRO A 174 -9.44 -18.62 -5.41
C PRO A 174 -8.95 -18.79 -6.85
N GLY A 175 -7.73 -18.30 -7.11
CA GLY A 175 -7.07 -18.51 -8.39
C GLY A 175 -7.58 -17.68 -9.58
N VAL A 176 -8.32 -16.60 -9.36
CA VAL A 176 -8.66 -15.61 -10.43
C VAL A 176 -7.61 -14.52 -10.60
N GLY A 177 -6.44 -14.66 -9.97
CA GLY A 177 -5.34 -13.70 -10.11
C GLY A 177 -5.51 -12.40 -9.33
N LYS A 178 -6.29 -12.37 -8.24
CA LYS A 178 -6.56 -11.15 -7.44
C LYS A 178 -5.29 -10.37 -7.07
N SER A 179 -4.31 -11.02 -6.45
CA SER A 179 -3.06 -10.36 -6.02
C SER A 179 -2.21 -9.87 -7.20
N PHE A 180 -2.26 -10.57 -8.34
CA PHE A 180 -1.60 -10.15 -9.57
C PHE A 180 -2.30 -8.93 -10.19
N ALA A 181 -3.63 -8.97 -10.29
CA ALA A 181 -4.46 -7.84 -10.74
C ALA A 181 -4.30 -6.62 -9.84
N ALA A 182 -4.25 -6.82 -8.53
CA ALA A 182 -4.09 -5.76 -7.54
C ALA A 182 -2.85 -4.91 -7.81
N ARG A 183 -1.70 -5.57 -7.99
CA ARG A 183 -0.43 -4.90 -8.24
C ARG A 183 -0.41 -4.16 -9.59
N ARG A 184 -0.91 -4.81 -10.66
CA ARG A 184 -0.99 -4.21 -12.00
C ARG A 184 -1.91 -2.98 -12.02
N LEU A 185 -3.08 -3.09 -11.40
CA LEU A 185 -4.04 -1.98 -11.26
C LEU A 185 -3.48 -0.85 -10.41
N ALA A 186 -2.76 -1.18 -9.32
CA ALA A 186 -2.06 -0.19 -8.52
C ALA A 186 -1.03 0.58 -9.36
N TYR A 187 -0.16 -0.11 -10.09
CA TYR A 187 0.82 0.57 -10.95
C TYR A 187 0.19 1.38 -12.08
N ALA A 188 -0.91 0.90 -12.66
CA ALA A 188 -1.67 1.68 -13.64
C ALA A 188 -2.25 2.97 -13.03
N LEU A 189 -2.73 2.92 -11.78
CA LEU A 189 -3.18 4.11 -11.06
C LEU A 189 -2.00 5.04 -10.69
N LEU A 190 -0.86 4.46 -10.32
CA LEU A 190 0.35 5.20 -9.94
C LEU A 190 1.07 5.83 -11.14
N GLY A 191 0.81 5.34 -12.37
CA GLY A 191 1.48 5.70 -13.60
C GLY A 191 2.92 5.17 -13.74
N ALA A 192 3.38 4.38 -12.77
CA ALA A 192 4.73 3.85 -12.70
C ALA A 192 4.81 2.60 -11.81
N GLU A 193 5.82 1.75 -12.05
CA GLU A 193 6.20 0.68 -11.13
C GLU A 193 6.96 1.25 -9.92
N ASP A 194 6.23 1.91 -9.04
CA ASP A 194 6.79 2.57 -7.87
C ASP A 194 6.42 1.80 -6.59
N ARG A 195 7.43 1.18 -5.97
CA ARG A 195 7.25 0.39 -4.74
C ARG A 195 7.16 1.25 -3.49
N GLU A 196 7.74 2.43 -3.47
CA GLU A 196 7.73 3.33 -2.30
C GLU A 196 6.33 3.92 -2.07
N ARG A 197 5.60 4.14 -3.18
CA ARG A 197 4.19 4.57 -3.17
C ARG A 197 3.19 3.43 -3.02
N LEU A 198 3.67 2.19 -2.82
CA LEU A 198 2.85 1.00 -2.63
C LEU A 198 3.01 0.41 -1.22
N GLY A 199 2.00 0.61 -0.37
CA GLY A 199 1.89 -0.01 0.94
C GLY A 199 1.21 -1.38 0.86
N PHE A 200 1.58 -2.28 1.78
CA PHE A 200 1.01 -3.61 1.84
C PHE A 200 0.79 -4.07 3.29
N ALA A 201 -0.36 -4.68 3.55
CA ALA A 201 -0.63 -5.48 4.74
C ALA A 201 -1.43 -6.73 4.35
N GLN A 202 -1.26 -7.81 5.11
CA GLN A 202 -2.10 -8.99 5.01
C GLN A 202 -2.81 -9.17 6.35
N PHE A 203 -4.14 -9.19 6.32
CA PHE A 203 -4.92 -9.37 7.54
C PHE A 203 -5.04 -10.85 7.90
N HIS A 204 -5.04 -11.10 9.20
CA HIS A 204 -5.23 -12.39 9.82
C HIS A 204 -6.01 -12.19 11.13
N GLN A 205 -6.47 -13.28 11.75
CA GLN A 205 -7.35 -13.20 12.93
C GLN A 205 -6.74 -12.41 14.11
N SER A 206 -5.42 -12.48 14.26
CA SER A 206 -4.68 -11.75 15.30
C SER A 206 -4.21 -10.35 14.88
N TYR A 207 -4.52 -9.88 13.68
CA TYR A 207 -4.10 -8.55 13.22
C TYR A 207 -4.95 -7.50 13.94
N SER A 208 -4.31 -6.49 14.53
CA SER A 208 -4.99 -5.57 15.45
C SER A 208 -4.87 -4.11 15.05
N TYR A 209 -5.59 -3.25 15.77
CA TYR A 209 -5.51 -1.80 15.65
C TYR A 209 -4.08 -1.31 15.84
N GLU A 210 -3.39 -1.88 16.82
CA GLU A 210 -2.04 -1.48 17.21
C GLU A 210 -1.00 -1.71 16.12
N ASP A 211 -1.22 -2.67 15.22
CA ASP A 211 -0.33 -2.92 14.08
C ASP A 211 -0.66 -2.03 12.87
N PHE A 212 -1.92 -1.61 12.73
CA PHE A 212 -2.40 -0.88 11.57
C PHE A 212 -2.35 0.64 11.75
N VAL A 213 -2.82 1.11 12.91
CA VAL A 213 -3.08 2.52 13.20
C VAL A 213 -2.03 3.08 14.15
N GLU A 214 -2.03 2.67 15.41
CA GLU A 214 -1.02 3.02 16.40
C GLU A 214 -1.12 2.16 17.65
N GLY A 215 0.01 1.94 18.32
CA GLY A 215 0.00 1.23 19.60
C GLY A 215 1.33 1.31 20.35
N TYR A 216 1.27 0.98 21.63
CA TYR A 216 2.46 0.90 22.47
C TYR A 216 3.32 -0.32 22.08
N ARG A 217 4.63 -0.09 22.00
CA ARG A 217 5.64 -1.12 21.74
C ARG A 217 6.70 -1.08 22.84
N PRO A 218 7.18 -2.24 23.30
CA PRO A 218 8.22 -2.29 24.32
C PRO A 218 9.55 -1.79 23.76
N THR A 219 10.31 -1.14 24.62
CA THR A 219 11.67 -0.62 24.41
C THR A 219 12.52 -0.96 25.63
N GLU A 220 13.84 -0.80 25.55
CA GLU A 220 14.75 -1.04 26.68
C GLU A 220 14.40 -0.22 27.94
N MET A 221 13.73 0.93 27.79
CA MET A 221 13.39 1.85 28.88
C MET A 221 11.89 1.92 29.19
N GLY A 222 11.07 1.00 28.69
CA GLY A 222 9.62 0.98 28.94
C GLY A 222 8.81 0.84 27.66
N PHE A 223 7.72 1.59 27.51
CA PHE A 223 6.84 1.53 26.34
C PHE A 223 6.87 2.85 25.56
N GLU A 224 6.92 2.74 24.24
CA GLU A 224 6.86 3.87 23.33
C GLU A 224 5.65 3.69 22.40
N LEU A 225 4.89 4.77 22.20
CA LEU A 225 3.82 4.77 21.22
C LEU A 225 4.44 4.81 19.82
N ARG A 226 4.03 3.89 18.94
CA ARG A 226 4.45 3.86 17.55
C ARG A 226 3.26 3.89 16.62
N ALA A 227 3.42 4.61 15.51
CA ALA A 227 2.49 4.57 14.41
C ALA A 227 2.48 3.15 13.81
N GLY A 228 1.29 2.69 13.45
CA GLY A 228 1.10 1.47 12.69
C GLY A 228 1.36 1.67 11.21
N LYS A 229 1.36 0.56 10.45
CA LYS A 229 1.79 0.54 9.05
C LYS A 229 1.01 1.52 8.16
N PHE A 230 -0.30 1.68 8.39
CA PHE A 230 -1.13 2.54 7.56
C PHE A 230 -0.93 4.02 7.89
N VAL A 231 -0.76 4.37 9.17
CA VAL A 231 -0.48 5.75 9.59
C VAL A 231 0.90 6.19 9.10
N GLU A 232 1.92 5.33 9.20
CA GLU A 232 3.24 5.59 8.63
C GLU A 232 3.17 5.81 7.11
N PHE A 233 2.39 4.98 6.40
CA PHE A 233 2.17 5.13 4.97
C PHE A 233 1.47 6.45 4.63
N CYS A 234 0.43 6.83 5.37
CA CYS A 234 -0.28 8.09 5.18
C CYS A 234 0.65 9.28 5.41
N ARG A 235 1.49 9.28 6.45
CA ARG A 235 2.47 10.36 6.69
C ARG A 235 3.46 10.52 5.55
N ARG A 236 3.85 9.43 4.87
CA ARG A 236 4.65 9.53 3.63
C ARG A 236 3.85 10.18 2.51
N ALA A 237 2.61 9.73 2.28
CA ALA A 237 1.74 10.31 1.26
C ALA A 237 1.43 11.80 1.50
N GLU A 238 1.39 12.27 2.76
CA GLU A 238 1.23 13.70 3.10
C GLU A 238 2.40 14.57 2.64
N SER A 239 3.61 13.99 2.55
CA SER A 239 4.80 14.72 2.09
C SER A 239 4.87 14.86 0.56
N ASP A 240 4.02 14.13 -0.17
CA ASP A 240 3.95 14.07 -1.63
C ASP A 240 2.47 14.02 -2.10
N LEU A 241 1.74 15.12 -1.91
CA LEU A 241 0.31 15.21 -2.21
C LEU A 241 -0.03 15.19 -3.71
N GLU A 242 0.94 15.46 -4.59
CA GLU A 242 0.72 15.52 -6.04
C GLU A 242 0.62 14.13 -6.67
N ARG A 243 1.28 13.14 -6.05
CA ARG A 243 1.33 11.78 -6.59
C ARG A 243 0.40 10.84 -5.81
N PRO A 244 -0.27 9.90 -6.50
CA PRO A 244 -1.09 8.89 -5.85
C PRO A 244 -0.23 7.91 -5.04
N TYR A 245 -0.79 7.41 -3.95
CA TYR A 245 -0.24 6.38 -3.07
C TYR A 245 -1.26 5.26 -2.90
N VAL A 246 -0.87 4.00 -3.07
CA VAL A 246 -1.78 2.85 -2.96
C VAL A 246 -1.43 2.01 -1.75
N PHE A 247 -2.40 1.66 -0.93
CA PHE A 247 -2.27 0.69 0.15
C PHE A 247 -3.11 -0.55 -0.16
N ILE A 248 -2.45 -1.70 -0.33
CA ILE A 248 -3.10 -2.99 -0.58
C ILE A 248 -3.25 -3.75 0.74
N ILE A 249 -4.47 -4.23 1.01
CA ILE A 249 -4.81 -5.08 2.14
C ILE A 249 -5.23 -6.44 1.61
N ASP A 250 -4.33 -7.41 1.71
CA ASP A 250 -4.65 -8.79 1.36
C ASP A 250 -5.46 -9.47 2.47
N GLU A 251 -6.30 -10.43 2.09
CA GLU A 251 -7.18 -11.16 2.99
C GLU A 251 -8.00 -10.26 3.93
N ILE A 252 -8.57 -9.17 3.39
CA ILE A 252 -9.20 -8.10 4.18
C ILE A 252 -10.31 -8.64 5.10
N ASN A 253 -11.01 -9.70 4.72
CA ASN A 253 -12.06 -10.32 5.53
C ASN A 253 -11.57 -11.24 6.66
N ARG A 254 -10.26 -11.53 6.76
CA ARG A 254 -9.70 -12.39 7.82
C ARG A 254 -9.49 -11.70 9.17
N GLY A 255 -9.56 -10.37 9.19
CA GLY A 255 -9.48 -9.57 10.40
C GLY A 255 -10.84 -8.99 10.83
N ASN A 256 -10.95 -8.57 12.09
CA ASN A 256 -12.09 -7.77 12.53
C ASN A 256 -11.91 -6.33 12.04
N LEU A 257 -12.46 -6.03 10.87
CA LEU A 257 -12.25 -4.77 10.16
C LEU A 257 -12.63 -3.54 10.98
N SER A 258 -13.76 -3.58 11.69
CA SER A 258 -14.20 -2.48 12.55
C SER A 258 -13.20 -2.21 13.69
N LYS A 259 -12.60 -3.27 14.27
CA LYS A 259 -11.57 -3.12 15.30
C LYS A 259 -10.23 -2.66 14.73
N ILE A 260 -9.81 -3.20 13.59
CA ILE A 260 -8.50 -2.88 13.00
C ILE A 260 -8.46 -1.44 12.51
N PHE A 261 -9.50 -0.98 11.80
CA PHE A 261 -9.55 0.39 11.31
C PHE A 261 -9.87 1.41 12.41
N GLY A 262 -10.66 1.03 13.43
CA GLY A 262 -11.04 1.94 14.51
C GLY A 262 -11.62 3.25 13.97
N GLU A 263 -10.99 4.36 14.31
CA GLU A 263 -11.38 5.70 13.89
C GLU A 263 -11.17 5.94 12.38
N LEU A 264 -10.23 5.22 11.76
CA LEU A 264 -9.95 5.33 10.32
C LEU A 264 -11.14 4.91 9.45
N MET A 265 -12.08 4.14 10.01
CA MET A 265 -13.34 3.80 9.33
C MET A 265 -14.04 5.04 8.77
N LEU A 266 -14.02 6.15 9.50
CA LEU A 266 -14.58 7.40 9.02
C LEU A 266 -13.69 8.06 7.95
N LEU A 267 -12.39 8.13 8.23
CA LEU A 267 -11.42 8.92 7.46
C LEU A 267 -11.10 8.34 6.08
N ILE A 268 -11.30 7.03 5.87
CA ILE A 268 -11.11 6.41 4.55
C ILE A 268 -12.19 6.84 3.54
N GLU A 269 -13.29 7.46 3.95
CA GLU A 269 -14.31 7.98 3.02
C GLU A 269 -13.73 9.11 2.16
N ASN A 270 -14.03 9.14 0.86
CA ASN A 270 -13.38 10.05 -0.10
C ASN A 270 -13.53 11.54 0.25
N ASP A 271 -14.64 11.94 0.87
CA ASP A 271 -14.99 13.31 1.25
C ASP A 271 -14.40 13.74 2.61
N LYS A 272 -13.77 12.82 3.35
CA LYS A 272 -13.26 13.02 4.71
C LYS A 272 -11.72 12.97 4.80
N ARG A 273 -11.06 13.07 3.65
CA ARG A 273 -9.60 12.97 3.49
C ARG A 273 -8.90 14.32 3.47
N ASN A 274 -9.22 15.17 4.45
CA ASN A 274 -8.65 16.49 4.54
C ASN A 274 -8.50 16.92 6.01
N PRO A 275 -7.67 17.93 6.30
CA PRO A 275 -7.41 18.35 7.67
C PRO A 275 -8.64 18.76 8.49
N ALA A 276 -9.75 19.19 7.85
CA ALA A 276 -10.97 19.55 8.58
C ALA A 276 -11.68 18.34 9.21
N TRP A 277 -11.35 17.13 8.78
CA TRP A 277 -11.82 15.87 9.36
C TRP A 277 -10.77 15.20 10.23
N ALA A 278 -9.64 15.87 10.51
CA ALA A 278 -8.60 15.30 11.36
C ALA A 278 -9.17 15.01 12.76
N ILE A 279 -8.87 13.82 13.26
CA ILE A 279 -9.30 13.36 14.58
C ILE A 279 -8.09 12.90 15.37
N ALA A 280 -8.13 13.10 16.68
CA ALA A 280 -7.17 12.49 17.57
C ALA A 280 -7.32 10.97 17.53
N LEU A 281 -6.23 10.26 17.29
CA LEU A 281 -6.17 8.80 17.44
C LEU A 281 -6.21 8.43 18.95
N ALA A 282 -6.32 7.15 19.28
CA ALA A 282 -6.49 6.65 20.65
C ALA A 282 -5.49 7.21 21.67
N SER A 283 -4.27 7.57 21.24
CA SER A 283 -3.22 8.19 22.06
C SER A 283 -3.39 9.68 22.36
N GLY A 284 -4.29 10.39 21.65
CA GLY A 284 -4.61 11.79 21.88
C GLY A 284 -3.49 12.79 21.52
N ALA A 285 -2.46 12.35 20.79
CA ALA A 285 -1.19 13.06 20.77
C ALA A 285 -0.92 13.91 19.52
N VAL A 286 -1.57 13.64 18.38
CA VAL A 286 -1.55 14.47 17.14
C VAL A 286 -2.83 14.18 16.35
N PRO A 287 -3.52 15.16 15.74
CA PRO A 287 -4.70 14.89 14.93
C PRO A 287 -4.26 14.22 13.63
N PHE A 288 -4.97 13.18 13.23
CA PHE A 288 -4.69 12.41 12.03
C PHE A 288 -5.84 12.50 11.03
N HIS A 289 -5.50 12.62 9.75
CA HIS A 289 -6.43 12.44 8.64
C HIS A 289 -5.81 11.53 7.59
N VAL A 290 -6.64 10.85 6.80
CA VAL A 290 -6.14 10.10 5.63
C VAL A 290 -5.93 11.09 4.48
N PRO A 291 -4.77 11.10 3.80
CA PRO A 291 -4.52 12.03 2.70
C PRO A 291 -5.38 11.74 1.46
N ALA A 292 -5.74 12.79 0.72
CA ALA A 292 -6.60 12.68 -0.46
C ALA A 292 -5.98 11.88 -1.62
N ASN A 293 -4.65 11.81 -1.66
CA ASN A 293 -3.86 11.06 -2.65
C ASN A 293 -3.64 9.58 -2.26
N VAL A 294 -4.08 9.14 -1.08
CA VAL A 294 -4.05 7.71 -0.71
C VAL A 294 -5.20 6.97 -1.42
N TYR A 295 -5.00 5.71 -1.76
CA TYR A 295 -5.98 4.80 -2.33
C TYR A 295 -5.89 3.48 -1.61
N VAL A 296 -7.02 2.88 -1.23
CA VAL A 296 -7.04 1.59 -0.53
C VAL A 296 -7.60 0.53 -1.45
N MET A 297 -6.94 -0.62 -1.51
CA MET A 297 -7.44 -1.81 -2.22
C MET A 297 -7.46 -2.99 -1.26
N GLY A 298 -8.64 -3.53 -0.99
CA GLY A 298 -8.78 -4.81 -0.30
C GLY A 298 -8.82 -5.98 -1.27
N LEU A 299 -8.21 -7.10 -0.92
CA LEU A 299 -8.37 -8.37 -1.62
C LEU A 299 -9.18 -9.33 -0.75
N MET A 300 -10.22 -9.91 -1.33
CA MET A 300 -11.17 -10.75 -0.60
C MET A 300 -11.41 -12.07 -1.33
N ASN A 301 -11.18 -13.18 -0.64
CA ASN A 301 -11.64 -14.49 -1.10
C ASN A 301 -13.12 -14.66 -0.78
N THR A 302 -13.91 -15.01 -1.80
CA THR A 302 -15.37 -15.21 -1.66
C THR A 302 -15.75 -16.62 -1.19
N ALA A 303 -14.83 -17.58 -1.24
CA ALA A 303 -15.05 -18.96 -0.80
C ALA A 303 -15.02 -19.11 0.75
N ASP A 304 -14.38 -18.18 1.44
CA ASP A 304 -14.14 -18.28 2.88
C ASP A 304 -15.40 -17.92 3.68
N ARG A 305 -16.26 -18.93 3.93
CA ARG A 305 -17.54 -18.81 4.67
C ARG A 305 -17.39 -18.55 6.18
N SER A 306 -16.21 -18.82 6.75
CA SER A 306 -15.92 -18.71 8.19
C SER A 306 -15.46 -17.31 8.63
N LEU A 307 -15.40 -16.35 7.71
CA LEU A 307 -14.82 -15.04 7.95
C LEU A 307 -15.85 -14.00 8.36
N ALA A 308 -15.38 -12.96 9.06
CA ALA A 308 -16.23 -11.88 9.51
C ALA A 308 -16.97 -11.26 8.31
N VAL A 309 -18.30 -11.27 8.36
CA VAL A 309 -19.12 -10.61 7.35
C VAL A 309 -18.68 -9.15 7.31
N VAL A 310 -18.31 -8.66 6.13
CA VAL A 310 -18.00 -7.25 5.95
C VAL A 310 -19.24 -6.43 6.30
N ASP A 311 -19.19 -5.73 7.43
CA ASP A 311 -20.31 -4.95 7.93
C ASP A 311 -20.76 -3.91 6.90
N TYR A 312 -22.05 -3.59 6.89
CA TYR A 312 -22.67 -2.58 6.03
C TYR A 312 -21.97 -1.22 6.13
N ALA A 313 -21.48 -0.90 7.33
CA ALA A 313 -20.66 0.28 7.57
C ALA A 313 -19.38 0.26 6.71
N LEU A 314 -18.66 -0.86 6.62
CA LEU A 314 -17.50 -0.92 5.73
C LEU A 314 -17.95 -0.98 4.26
N ARG A 315 -19.02 -1.72 3.96
CA ARG A 315 -19.51 -1.93 2.60
C ARG A 315 -19.80 -0.63 1.85
N ARG A 316 -20.32 0.40 2.54
CA ARG A 316 -20.60 1.72 1.92
C ARG A 316 -19.33 2.51 1.53
N ARG A 317 -18.16 2.15 2.09
CA ARG A 317 -16.89 2.87 1.98
C ARG A 317 -15.99 2.32 0.88
N PHE A 318 -16.28 1.11 0.41
CA PHE A 318 -15.56 0.42 -0.66
C PHE A 318 -16.48 0.17 -1.84
N VAL A 319 -15.94 0.24 -3.06
CA VAL A 319 -16.57 -0.35 -4.23
C VAL A 319 -16.15 -1.80 -4.33
N PHE A 320 -17.10 -2.71 -4.49
CA PHE A 320 -16.82 -4.13 -4.65
C PHE A 320 -16.73 -4.45 -6.14
N VAL A 321 -15.61 -5.04 -6.54
CA VAL A 321 -15.32 -5.44 -7.92
C VAL A 321 -15.18 -6.96 -7.94
N ASP A 322 -16.07 -7.62 -8.69
CA ASP A 322 -16.07 -9.07 -8.85
C ASP A 322 -15.10 -9.50 -9.95
N LEU A 323 -14.02 -10.19 -9.57
CA LEU A 323 -13.12 -10.87 -10.50
C LEU A 323 -13.62 -12.31 -10.72
N LYS A 324 -13.98 -12.60 -11.96
CA LYS A 324 -14.48 -13.91 -12.39
C LYS A 324 -13.38 -14.73 -13.06
N PRO A 325 -13.50 -16.07 -13.10
CA PRO A 325 -12.65 -16.90 -13.96
C PRO A 325 -12.77 -16.45 -15.43
N LYS A 326 -11.64 -16.33 -16.13
CA LYS A 326 -11.53 -15.85 -17.52
C LYS A 326 -10.93 -16.92 -18.44
N LEU A 327 -11.22 -18.20 -18.16
CA LEU A 327 -10.74 -19.36 -18.92
C LEU A 327 -11.17 -19.30 -20.40
N SER A 328 -12.37 -18.78 -20.67
CA SER A 328 -12.88 -18.64 -22.04
C SER A 328 -12.36 -17.41 -22.79
N SER A 329 -11.60 -16.51 -22.14
CA SER A 329 -11.12 -15.25 -22.74
C SER A 329 -10.10 -15.49 -23.86
N SER A 330 -10.08 -14.58 -24.84
CA SER A 330 -9.07 -14.58 -25.91
C SER A 330 -7.65 -14.42 -25.36
N ALA A 331 -7.47 -13.58 -24.34
CA ALA A 331 -6.18 -13.37 -23.67
C ALA A 331 -5.64 -14.67 -23.03
N PHE A 332 -6.48 -15.44 -22.35
CA PHE A 332 -6.08 -16.72 -21.76
C PHE A 332 -5.70 -17.75 -22.84
N ARG A 333 -6.48 -17.83 -23.93
CA ARG A 333 -6.18 -18.72 -25.07
C ARG A 333 -4.82 -18.38 -25.70
N LEU A 334 -4.55 -17.09 -25.92
CA LEU A 334 -3.26 -16.63 -26.44
C LEU A 334 -2.11 -16.90 -25.47
N TRP A 335 -2.34 -16.72 -24.17
CA TRP A 335 -1.36 -16.96 -23.11
C TRP A 335 -0.88 -18.42 -23.07
N LEU A 336 -1.82 -19.36 -23.15
CA LEU A 336 -1.54 -20.79 -23.22
C LEU A 336 -0.96 -21.21 -24.57
N GLY A 337 -1.43 -20.62 -25.67
CA GLY A 337 -0.90 -20.88 -27.01
C GLY A 337 0.59 -20.55 -27.15
N LYS A 338 1.05 -19.47 -26.49
CA LYS A 338 2.48 -19.10 -26.39
C LYS A 338 3.33 -20.12 -25.62
N ARG A 339 2.70 -21.00 -24.83
CA ARG A 339 3.34 -22.05 -24.01
C ARG A 339 3.16 -23.45 -24.60
N GLY A 340 2.85 -23.55 -25.88
CA GLY A 340 2.70 -24.82 -26.58
C GLY A 340 1.39 -25.56 -26.30
N VAL A 341 0.45 -24.98 -25.56
CA VAL A 341 -0.88 -25.57 -25.32
C VAL A 341 -1.83 -25.11 -26.43
N GLN A 342 -2.02 -25.94 -27.45
CA GLN A 342 -2.82 -25.61 -28.63
C GLN A 342 -3.79 -26.74 -29.01
N GLY A 343 -4.70 -26.44 -29.93
CA GLY A 343 -5.54 -27.47 -30.57
C GLY A 343 -6.61 -28.07 -29.64
N PRO A 344 -6.87 -29.39 -29.75
CA PRO A 344 -7.96 -30.06 -29.02
C PRO A 344 -7.89 -29.91 -27.50
N LEU A 345 -6.69 -29.96 -26.91
CA LEU A 345 -6.51 -29.87 -25.46
C LEU A 345 -6.97 -28.54 -24.88
N LEU A 346 -6.64 -27.41 -25.52
CA LEU A 346 -7.07 -26.10 -25.05
C LEU A 346 -8.60 -25.98 -25.04
N GLY A 347 -9.26 -26.49 -26.10
CA GLY A 347 -10.72 -26.55 -26.18
C GLY A 347 -11.30 -27.45 -25.09
N THR A 348 -10.73 -28.62 -24.89
CA THR A 348 -11.15 -29.57 -23.85
C THR A 348 -11.01 -28.97 -22.44
N LEU A 349 -9.87 -28.34 -22.12
CA LEU A 349 -9.63 -27.69 -20.83
C LEU A 349 -10.72 -26.65 -20.56
N ILE A 350 -10.94 -25.73 -21.50
CA ILE A 350 -11.93 -24.65 -21.34
C ILE A 350 -13.33 -25.23 -21.16
N ASN A 351 -13.73 -26.17 -22.02
CA ASN A 351 -15.07 -26.77 -21.96
C ASN A 351 -15.31 -27.55 -20.66
N ARG A 352 -14.33 -28.33 -20.21
CA ARG A 352 -14.48 -29.16 -19.00
C ARG A 352 -14.50 -28.30 -17.75
N ILE A 353 -13.63 -27.30 -17.63
CA ILE A 353 -13.62 -26.41 -16.46
C ILE A 353 -14.85 -25.48 -16.47
N ASP A 354 -15.32 -25.03 -17.64
CA ASP A 354 -16.57 -24.26 -17.73
C ASP A 354 -17.79 -25.11 -17.32
N ALA A 355 -17.82 -26.40 -17.70
CA ALA A 355 -18.86 -27.34 -17.24
C ALA A 355 -18.80 -27.57 -15.73
N LEU A 356 -17.60 -27.78 -15.17
CA LEU A 356 -17.39 -27.90 -13.72
C LEU A 356 -17.83 -26.63 -12.98
N ASN A 357 -17.47 -25.45 -13.49
CA ASN A 357 -17.87 -24.18 -12.90
C ASN A 357 -19.38 -23.96 -12.93
N LYS A 358 -20.08 -24.41 -13.98
CA LYS A 358 -21.56 -24.39 -14.01
C LYS A 358 -22.14 -25.24 -12.88
N GLU A 359 -21.59 -26.43 -12.64
CA GLU A 359 -22.03 -27.29 -11.55
C GLU A 359 -21.77 -26.66 -10.16
N ILE A 360 -20.56 -26.13 -9.94
CA ILE A 360 -20.19 -25.46 -8.67
C ILE A 360 -21.08 -24.23 -8.42
N THR A 361 -21.31 -23.41 -9.44
CA THR A 361 -22.10 -22.18 -9.32
C THR A 361 -23.59 -22.42 -9.19
N ALA A 362 -24.10 -23.55 -9.71
CA ALA A 362 -25.49 -23.97 -9.56
C ALA A 362 -25.81 -24.50 -8.15
N ASP A 363 -24.80 -24.95 -7.39
CA ASP A 363 -24.97 -25.37 -5.99
C ASP A 363 -25.12 -24.17 -5.05
N THR A 364 -26.34 -23.64 -4.95
CA THR A 364 -26.67 -22.49 -4.11
C THR A 364 -26.70 -22.81 -2.61
N SER A 365 -26.69 -24.09 -2.24
CA SER A 365 -26.68 -24.56 -0.84
C SER A 365 -25.27 -24.52 -0.24
N ASN A 366 -24.31 -25.15 -0.91
CA ASN A 366 -23.01 -25.51 -0.31
C ASN A 366 -21.84 -24.75 -0.90
N LEU A 367 -21.94 -24.27 -2.15
CA LEU A 367 -20.83 -23.61 -2.84
C LEU A 367 -21.25 -22.21 -3.32
N GLY A 368 -21.71 -22.11 -4.57
CA GLY A 368 -22.09 -20.88 -5.24
C GLY A 368 -20.94 -20.25 -6.05
N PRO A 369 -21.17 -19.06 -6.63
CA PRO A 369 -20.22 -18.43 -7.55
C PRO A 369 -18.82 -18.17 -6.97
N GLY A 370 -18.72 -17.98 -5.65
CA GLY A 370 -17.46 -17.70 -4.97
C GLY A 370 -16.48 -18.87 -4.90
N PHE A 371 -16.91 -20.08 -5.30
CA PHE A 371 -16.11 -21.32 -5.30
C PHE A 371 -15.68 -21.73 -6.71
N ALA A 372 -16.01 -20.95 -7.75
CA ALA A 372 -15.64 -21.32 -9.11
C ALA A 372 -14.11 -21.45 -9.26
N ILE A 373 -13.67 -22.44 -10.05
CA ILE A 373 -12.27 -22.69 -10.34
C ILE A 373 -11.70 -21.56 -11.20
N GLY A 374 -10.68 -20.90 -10.67
CA GLY A 374 -9.95 -19.84 -11.34
C GLY A 374 -9.01 -20.32 -12.45
N HIS A 375 -8.47 -19.36 -13.21
CA HIS A 375 -7.57 -19.63 -14.32
C HIS A 375 -6.09 -19.75 -13.89
N SER A 376 -5.73 -19.32 -12.68
CA SER A 376 -4.33 -19.30 -12.22
C SER A 376 -3.71 -20.69 -12.14
N PHE A 377 -4.50 -21.73 -11.80
CA PHE A 377 -4.08 -23.13 -11.79
C PHE A 377 -3.43 -23.54 -13.12
N PHE A 378 -3.87 -22.93 -14.21
CA PHE A 378 -3.43 -23.27 -15.56
C PHE A 378 -2.41 -22.27 -16.12
N CYS A 379 -2.12 -21.15 -15.46
CA CYS A 379 -1.31 -20.07 -16.05
C CYS A 379 0.16 -20.45 -16.27
N ALA A 380 0.69 -21.40 -15.50
CA ALA A 380 2.08 -21.83 -15.62
C ALA A 380 2.35 -22.50 -16.99
N GLY A 381 1.39 -23.25 -17.51
CA GLY A 381 1.60 -24.13 -18.67
C GLY A 381 2.51 -25.33 -18.37
N PRO A 382 2.76 -26.18 -19.38
CA PRO A 382 3.65 -27.33 -19.25
C PRO A 382 5.11 -26.91 -19.01
N THR A 383 5.85 -27.73 -18.25
CA THR A 383 7.31 -27.63 -18.13
C THR A 383 7.99 -28.35 -19.29
N ASP A 384 9.31 -28.17 -19.45
CA ASP A 384 10.10 -28.86 -20.48
C ASP A 384 10.17 -30.39 -20.28
N GLU A 385 9.75 -30.90 -19.11
CA GLU A 385 9.81 -32.31 -18.72
C GLU A 385 8.49 -33.06 -18.95
N GLU A 386 7.42 -32.37 -19.35
CA GLU A 386 6.09 -32.97 -19.56
C GLU A 386 5.45 -32.49 -20.86
N ASP A 387 4.63 -33.36 -21.48
CA ASP A 387 3.77 -32.91 -22.57
C ASP A 387 2.55 -32.13 -22.04
N ALA A 388 1.81 -31.49 -22.92
CA ALA A 388 0.67 -30.66 -22.54
C ALA A 388 -0.45 -31.46 -21.84
N TRP A 389 -0.63 -32.74 -22.17
CA TRP A 389 -1.63 -33.59 -21.52
C TRP A 389 -1.16 -34.04 -20.12
N GLY A 390 0.14 -34.35 -19.98
CA GLY A 390 0.80 -34.65 -18.72
C GLY A 390 0.66 -33.48 -17.75
N TRP A 391 0.94 -32.27 -18.21
CA TRP A 391 0.71 -31.03 -17.45
C TRP A 391 -0.73 -30.88 -16.98
N TYR A 392 -1.68 -30.95 -17.92
CA TYR A 392 -3.09 -30.80 -17.60
C TYR A 392 -3.54 -31.87 -16.58
N SER A 393 -3.18 -33.13 -16.82
CA SER A 393 -3.52 -34.25 -15.93
C SER A 393 -2.91 -34.08 -14.54
N ARG A 394 -1.67 -33.58 -14.46
CA ARG A 394 -1.00 -33.27 -13.20
C ARG A 394 -1.76 -32.20 -12.43
N VAL A 395 -2.06 -31.05 -13.06
CA VAL A 395 -2.85 -29.96 -12.45
C VAL A 395 -4.19 -30.48 -11.94
N ILE A 396 -4.90 -31.29 -12.72
CA ILE A 396 -6.17 -31.88 -12.28
C ILE A 396 -5.96 -32.77 -11.05
N ARG A 397 -4.98 -33.67 -11.05
CA ARG A 397 -4.75 -34.63 -9.95
C ARG A 397 -4.22 -33.98 -8.67
N THR A 398 -3.34 -32.98 -8.79
CA THR A 398 -2.61 -32.42 -7.64
C THR A 398 -3.26 -31.17 -7.06
N GLU A 399 -4.05 -30.44 -7.83
CA GLU A 399 -4.63 -29.16 -7.40
C GLU A 399 -6.16 -29.19 -7.45
N ILE A 400 -6.76 -29.59 -8.57
CA ILE A 400 -8.22 -29.53 -8.73
C ILE A 400 -8.93 -30.67 -7.96
N ALA A 401 -8.50 -31.92 -8.10
CA ALA A 401 -9.16 -33.06 -7.46
C ALA A 401 -9.13 -32.97 -5.92
N PRO A 402 -8.03 -32.57 -5.24
CA PRO A 402 -8.07 -32.28 -3.81
C PRO A 402 -9.10 -31.21 -3.43
N LEU A 403 -9.15 -30.11 -4.20
CA LEU A 403 -10.11 -29.03 -3.97
C LEU A 403 -11.57 -29.51 -4.14
N LEU A 404 -11.85 -30.35 -5.14
CA LEU A 404 -13.19 -30.93 -5.32
C LEU A 404 -13.61 -31.84 -4.17
N ARG A 405 -12.67 -32.56 -3.56
CA ARG A 405 -12.94 -33.36 -2.36
C ARG A 405 -13.26 -32.50 -1.15
N GLU A 406 -12.71 -31.29 -1.05
CA GLU A 406 -13.10 -30.31 -0.02
C GLU A 406 -14.47 -29.70 -0.32
N TYR A 407 -14.75 -29.36 -1.58
CA TYR A 407 -16.03 -28.76 -2.00
C TYR A 407 -17.20 -29.72 -1.82
N TRP A 408 -17.00 -30.99 -2.14
CA TRP A 408 -17.99 -32.05 -1.99
C TRP A 408 -17.54 -33.09 -0.96
N PHE A 409 -17.12 -32.61 0.22
CA PHE A 409 -16.72 -33.47 1.34
C PHE A 409 -17.78 -34.51 1.70
N ASP A 410 -19.05 -34.11 1.70
CA ASP A 410 -20.20 -34.99 1.98
C ASP A 410 -20.68 -35.78 0.75
N ALA A 411 -20.07 -35.57 -0.43
CA ALA A 411 -20.43 -36.24 -1.68
C ALA A 411 -19.18 -36.71 -2.46
N PRO A 412 -18.41 -37.67 -1.91
CA PRO A 412 -17.13 -38.10 -2.49
C PRO A 412 -17.27 -38.69 -3.89
N ASP A 413 -18.38 -39.37 -4.19
CA ASP A 413 -18.65 -39.92 -5.53
C ASP A 413 -18.85 -38.82 -6.57
N LYS A 414 -19.41 -37.67 -6.17
CA LYS A 414 -19.56 -36.50 -7.06
C LYS A 414 -18.19 -35.89 -7.38
N ALA A 415 -17.34 -35.72 -6.37
CA ALA A 415 -15.98 -35.23 -6.57
C ALA A 415 -15.18 -36.16 -7.50
N LYS A 416 -15.24 -37.47 -7.26
CA LYS A 416 -14.58 -38.47 -8.11
C LYS A 416 -15.13 -38.50 -9.52
N GLY A 417 -16.45 -38.41 -9.69
CA GLY A 417 -17.09 -38.35 -11.01
C GLY A 417 -16.61 -37.16 -11.85
N TRP A 418 -16.41 -35.99 -11.23
CA TRP A 418 -15.81 -34.84 -11.90
C TRP A 418 -14.32 -35.04 -12.20
N GLU A 419 -13.55 -35.61 -11.28
CA GLU A 419 -12.13 -35.96 -11.54
C GLU A 419 -12.00 -36.87 -12.76
N ASP A 420 -12.81 -37.94 -12.83
CA ASP A 420 -12.80 -38.90 -13.94
C ASP A 420 -13.21 -38.22 -15.27
N GLN A 421 -14.22 -37.35 -15.26
CA GLN A 421 -14.61 -36.57 -16.43
C GLN A 421 -13.51 -35.60 -16.88
N LEU A 422 -12.83 -34.97 -15.93
CA LEU A 422 -11.73 -34.04 -16.21
C LEU A 422 -10.53 -34.76 -16.83
N LEU A 423 -10.27 -36.01 -16.44
CA LEU A 423 -9.16 -36.84 -16.91
C LEU A 423 -9.51 -37.79 -18.06
N ALA A 424 -10.75 -37.77 -18.55
CA ALA A 424 -11.16 -38.60 -19.67
C ALA A 424 -10.26 -38.33 -20.91
N PRO A 425 -9.89 -39.36 -21.70
CA PRO A 425 -9.08 -39.19 -22.91
C PRO A 425 -9.67 -38.16 -23.89
N ILE A 426 -8.82 -37.51 -24.68
CA ILE A 426 -9.18 -36.51 -25.69
C ILE A 426 -9.33 -37.15 -27.06
#